data_AF-A0A011Q6R7-F1
#
_entry.id   AF-A0A011Q6R7-F1
#
_cell.length_a   1.000
_cell.length_b   1.000
_cell.length_c   1.000
_cell.angle_alpha   90.00
_cell.angle_beta   90.00
_cell.angle_gamma   90.00
#
_symmetry.space_group_name_H-M   'P 1'
#
loop_
_entity.id
_entity.type
_entity.pdbx_description
1 polymer ?
#
loop_
_entity_poly.entity_id
_entity_poly.type
_entity_poly.pdbx_seq_one_letter_code
_entity_poly.pdbx_strand_id
1 'polypeptide(L)'
;MSIELYAQTAMAIGHETCLPWLCAIVSKEVPKKMRKRLFSRYSLAGLRLANRVVMTPMKRNRASDRQLAPTAMSALYYAQRASAGLIAAEGTPVSPQARGWARTPGICPPAQLAGWRNVTARCIARPAASTCNYGMSGALAIAACGRIVRHPSDQARSG
;
A
#
# COMPACT_ATOMS: atom_id res chain seq x y z
N MET A 1 29.07 -14.08 16.84
CA MET A 1 29.72 -12.79 17.17
C MET A 1 28.62 -11.82 17.56
N SER A 2 28.33 -11.77 18.86
CA SER A 2 27.12 -11.16 19.45
C SER A 2 27.19 -9.63 19.42
N ILE A 3 26.02 -8.99 19.32
CA ILE A 3 25.81 -7.54 19.36
C ILE A 3 26.42 -6.88 20.62
N GLU A 4 26.64 -7.66 21.68
CA GLU A 4 27.28 -7.25 22.93
C GLU A 4 28.75 -6.84 22.75
N LEU A 5 29.48 -7.47 21.82
CA LEU A 5 30.89 -7.13 21.57
C LEU A 5 31.01 -5.77 20.85
N TYR A 6 30.02 -5.42 20.02
CA TYR A 6 29.95 -4.13 19.33
C TYR A 6 29.64 -2.98 20.31
N ALA A 7 28.72 -3.22 21.27
CA ALA A 7 28.37 -2.25 22.29
C ALA A 7 29.54 -1.96 23.26
N GLN A 8 30.33 -2.97 23.62
CA GLN A 8 31.50 -2.78 24.50
C GLN A 8 32.64 -2.02 23.80
N THR A 9 32.82 -2.22 22.49
CA THR A 9 33.83 -1.48 21.71
C THR A 9 33.44 -0.01 21.52
N ALA A 10 32.14 0.29 21.37
CA ALA A 10 31.64 1.65 21.22
C ALA A 10 31.78 2.50 22.50
N MET A 11 31.78 1.90 23.69
CA MET A 11 31.99 2.62 24.95
C MET A 11 33.46 2.95 25.22
N ALA A 12 34.42 2.26 24.59
CA ALA A 12 35.86 2.51 24.77
C ALA A 12 36.37 3.72 23.97
N ILE A 13 35.61 4.16 22.96
CA ILE A 13 35.96 5.29 22.09
C ILE A 13 35.06 6.45 22.52
N GLY A 14 35.47 7.19 23.55
CA GLY A 14 34.73 8.32 24.13
C GLY A 14 34.45 9.44 23.12
N HIS A 15 33.45 9.25 22.27
CA HIS A 15 33.03 10.20 21.25
C HIS A 15 31.61 10.66 21.57
N GLU A 16 31.53 11.67 22.43
CA GLU A 16 30.28 12.26 22.96
C GLU A 16 29.39 12.94 21.88
N THR A 17 29.75 12.87 20.60
CA THR A 17 29.00 13.51 19.51
C THR A 17 28.01 12.60 18.77
N CYS A 18 28.00 11.28 19.03
CA CYS A 18 27.11 10.34 18.33
C CYS A 18 25.76 10.04 19.03
N LEU A 19 25.63 10.36 20.32
CA LEU A 19 24.44 10.03 21.12
C LEU A 19 23.21 10.96 20.97
N PRO A 20 23.29 12.22 20.52
CA PRO A 20 22.09 13.06 20.38
C PRO A 20 21.16 12.60 19.25
N TRP A 21 21.72 12.07 18.16
CA TRP A 21 20.96 11.70 16.95
C TRP A 21 20.22 10.35 17.09
N LEU A 22 20.86 9.36 17.71
CA LEU A 22 20.25 8.04 17.92
C LEU A 22 19.06 8.10 18.90
N CYS A 23 19.16 8.87 19.98
CA CYS A 23 18.04 9.06 20.92
C CYS A 23 16.87 9.85 20.31
N ALA A 24 17.13 10.83 19.43
CA ALA A 24 16.09 11.62 18.77
C ALA A 24 15.26 10.82 17.75
N ILE A 25 15.83 9.76 17.15
CA ILE A 25 15.12 8.87 16.22
C ILE A 25 14.19 7.92 16.98
N VAL A 26 14.55 7.50 18.20
CA VAL A 26 13.76 6.56 19.01
C VAL A 26 12.68 7.26 19.85
N SER A 27 12.83 8.55 20.17
CA SER A 27 11.99 9.25 21.16
C SER A 27 10.91 10.21 20.60
N LYS A 28 10.76 10.35 19.27
CA LYS A 28 9.70 11.24 18.74
C LYS A 28 8.35 10.53 18.73
N GLU A 29 7.64 10.60 19.86
CA GLU A 29 6.19 10.42 19.87
C GLU A 29 5.59 11.28 18.76
N VAL A 30 4.87 10.65 17.82
CA VAL A 30 4.15 11.36 16.76
C VAL A 30 3.21 12.37 17.44
N PRO A 31 3.36 13.69 17.22
CA PRO A 31 2.55 14.69 17.92
C PRO A 31 1.06 14.36 17.80
N LYS A 32 0.29 14.40 18.90
CA LYS A 32 -1.15 14.06 18.90
C LYS A 32 -1.95 14.80 17.81
N LYS A 33 -1.54 16.03 17.47
CA LYS A 33 -2.09 16.85 16.36
C LYS A 33 -1.89 16.20 14.98
N MET A 34 -0.77 15.51 14.76
CA MET A 34 -0.43 14.80 13.53
C MET A 34 -1.22 13.49 13.39
N ARG A 35 -1.42 12.74 14.51
CA ARG A 35 -2.30 11.55 14.54
C ARG A 35 -3.72 11.89 14.07
N LYS A 36 -4.31 12.99 14.56
CA LYS A 36 -5.65 13.45 14.13
C LYS A 36 -5.71 13.77 12.63
N ARG A 37 -4.62 14.28 12.04
CA ARG A 37 -4.56 14.60 10.61
C ARG A 37 -4.45 13.34 9.74
N LEU A 38 -3.71 12.32 10.17
CA LEU A 38 -3.50 11.10 9.38
C LEU A 38 -4.80 10.34 9.09
N PHE A 39 -5.68 10.25 10.09
CA PHE A 39 -6.97 9.54 9.98
C PHE A 39 -8.13 10.44 9.52
N SER A 40 -7.85 11.69 9.16
CA SER A 40 -8.85 12.60 8.60
C SER A 40 -9.11 12.30 7.12
N ARG A 41 -10.35 12.50 6.68
CA ARG A 41 -10.72 12.39 5.26
C ARG A 41 -9.90 13.35 4.40
N TYR A 42 -9.64 12.96 3.15
CA TYR A 42 -8.87 13.77 2.21
C TYR A 42 -9.42 13.64 0.80
N SER A 43 -9.44 14.76 0.06
CA SER A 43 -9.79 14.77 -1.36
C SER A 43 -8.51 14.84 -2.18
N LEU A 44 -8.21 13.78 -2.92
CA LEU A 44 -7.07 13.70 -3.82
C LEU A 44 -7.56 13.73 -5.27
N ALA A 45 -7.46 14.87 -5.96
CA ALA A 45 -7.87 15.01 -7.37
C ALA A 45 -9.30 14.46 -7.65
N GLY A 46 -10.26 14.77 -6.76
CA GLY A 46 -11.64 14.28 -6.85
C GLY A 46 -11.89 12.89 -6.25
N LEU A 47 -10.86 12.19 -5.77
CA LEU A 47 -10.99 10.94 -5.01
C LEU A 47 -11.16 11.24 -3.52
N ARG A 48 -12.27 10.79 -2.93
CA ARG A 48 -12.52 10.95 -1.50
C ARG A 48 -11.94 9.77 -0.75
N LEU A 49 -10.80 9.99 -0.11
CA LEU A 49 -10.11 8.99 0.70
C LEU A 49 -10.63 9.04 2.14
N ALA A 50 -10.83 7.85 2.74
CA ALA A 50 -11.25 7.72 4.14
C ALA A 50 -10.21 8.26 5.13
N ASN A 51 -8.92 8.15 4.77
CA ASN A 51 -7.79 8.62 5.54
C ASN A 51 -6.62 8.99 4.61
N ARG A 52 -5.54 9.54 5.16
CA ARG A 52 -4.33 9.93 4.43
C ARG A 52 -3.25 8.84 4.42
N VAL A 53 -3.61 7.61 4.81
CA VAL A 53 -2.69 6.47 4.80
C VAL A 53 -2.69 5.86 3.41
N VAL A 54 -1.51 5.78 2.81
CA VAL A 54 -1.30 5.17 1.51
C VAL A 54 -0.47 3.91 1.68
N MET A 55 -0.97 2.79 1.15
CA MET A 55 -0.15 1.59 0.99
C MET A 55 0.74 1.79 -0.24
N THR A 56 2.06 1.74 -0.03
CA THR A 56 3.06 1.90 -1.08
C THR A 56 3.08 0.70 -2.03
N PRO A 57 3.52 0.89 -3.30
CA PRO A 57 3.64 -0.21 -4.24
C PRO A 57 4.79 -1.14 -3.82
N MET A 58 4.44 -2.37 -3.43
CA MET A 58 5.41 -3.38 -3.00
C MET A 58 5.34 -4.58 -3.92
N LYS A 59 6.43 -4.89 -4.64
CA LYS A 59 6.52 -6.11 -5.45
C LYS A 59 6.45 -7.36 -4.57
N ARG A 60 5.57 -8.30 -4.91
CA ARG A 60 5.41 -9.55 -4.16
C ARG A 60 5.85 -10.78 -4.94
N ASN A 61 5.91 -10.70 -6.28
CA ASN A 61 6.28 -11.81 -7.16
C ASN A 61 5.43 -13.07 -6.93
N ARG A 62 4.10 -12.88 -6.74
CA ARG A 62 3.13 -13.95 -6.43
C ARG A 62 2.08 -14.16 -7.52
N ALA A 63 2.35 -13.73 -8.75
CA ALA A 63 1.47 -14.05 -9.86
C ALA A 63 1.46 -15.55 -10.15
N SER A 64 0.42 -16.01 -10.85
CA SER A 64 0.34 -17.37 -11.39
C SER A 64 1.48 -17.63 -12.37
N ASP A 65 2.00 -18.86 -12.39
CA ASP A 65 3.21 -19.17 -13.18
C ASP A 65 2.95 -19.13 -14.69
N ARG A 66 1.80 -19.65 -15.14
CA ARG A 66 1.47 -19.73 -16.58
C ARG A 66 0.97 -18.42 -17.16
N GLN A 67 0.05 -17.74 -16.47
CA GLN A 67 -0.68 -16.59 -16.99
C GLN A 67 -0.14 -15.26 -16.48
N LEU A 68 0.73 -15.28 -15.45
CA LEU A 68 1.20 -14.07 -14.75
C LEU A 68 0.04 -13.18 -14.32
N ALA A 69 -1.09 -13.80 -13.98
CA ALA A 69 -2.28 -13.13 -13.50
C ALA A 69 -2.30 -13.10 -11.97
N PRO A 70 -2.86 -12.04 -11.35
CA PRO A 70 -3.17 -12.02 -9.93
C PRO A 70 -4.03 -13.23 -9.54
N THR A 71 -3.72 -13.85 -8.40
CA THR A 71 -4.42 -15.04 -7.91
C THR A 71 -5.40 -14.70 -6.79
N ALA A 72 -6.16 -15.69 -6.32
CA ALA A 72 -7.04 -15.52 -5.14
C ALA A 72 -6.27 -15.04 -3.89
N MET A 73 -4.99 -15.44 -3.76
CA MET A 73 -4.10 -15.00 -2.69
C MET A 73 -3.75 -13.51 -2.81
N SER A 74 -3.47 -13.03 -4.02
CA SER A 74 -3.25 -11.61 -4.29
C SER A 74 -4.49 -10.79 -3.92
N ALA A 75 -5.68 -11.28 -4.28
CA ALA A 75 -6.93 -10.61 -3.95
C ALA A 75 -7.19 -10.56 -2.43
N LEU A 76 -6.94 -11.65 -1.70
CA LEU A 76 -7.01 -11.66 -0.24
C LEU A 76 -6.01 -10.69 0.39
N TYR A 77 -4.78 -10.65 -0.14
CA TYR A 77 -3.71 -9.78 0.35
C TYR A 77 -4.07 -8.29 0.29
N TYR A 78 -4.63 -7.84 -0.84
CA TYR A 78 -5.06 -6.45 -0.98
C TYR A 78 -6.35 -6.16 -0.19
N ALA A 79 -7.28 -7.11 -0.12
CA ALA A 79 -8.52 -6.95 0.65
C ALA A 79 -8.26 -6.75 2.15
N GLN A 80 -7.26 -7.44 2.71
CA GLN A 80 -6.84 -7.24 4.11
C GLN A 80 -6.33 -5.81 4.40
N ARG A 81 -5.96 -5.06 3.36
CA ARG A 81 -5.37 -3.71 3.46
C ARG A 81 -6.32 -2.62 2.94
N ALA A 82 -7.56 -2.97 2.61
CA ALA A 82 -8.59 -2.04 2.12
C ALA A 82 -9.00 -0.94 3.12
N SER A 83 -8.49 -0.98 4.36
CA SER A 83 -8.61 0.11 5.33
C SER A 83 -7.70 1.31 5.06
N ALA A 84 -6.67 1.15 4.23
CA ALA A 84 -5.88 2.28 3.74
C ALA A 84 -6.76 3.19 2.86
N GLY A 85 -6.56 4.50 2.95
CA GLY A 85 -7.27 5.46 2.12
C GLY A 85 -7.02 5.23 0.64
N LEU A 86 -5.76 4.95 0.29
CA LEU A 86 -5.33 4.59 -1.06
C LEU A 86 -4.37 3.40 -1.02
N ILE A 87 -4.57 2.45 -1.92
CA ILE A 87 -3.60 1.38 -2.17
C ILE A 87 -2.98 1.59 -3.54
N ALA A 88 -1.65 1.71 -3.59
CA ALA A 88 -0.89 1.56 -4.83
C ALA A 88 -0.48 0.09 -4.99
N ALA A 89 -1.05 -0.60 -5.98
CA ALA A 89 -0.71 -1.99 -6.26
C ALA A 89 0.74 -2.12 -6.77
N GLU A 90 1.26 -3.35 -6.74
CA GLU A 90 2.60 -3.66 -7.25
C GLU A 90 2.80 -3.25 -8.72
N GLY A 91 4.05 -2.99 -9.10
CA GLY A 91 4.41 -2.60 -10.46
C GLY A 91 4.08 -3.71 -11.45
N THR A 92 3.17 -3.40 -12.39
CA THR A 92 2.54 -4.33 -13.33
C THR A 92 3.05 -4.11 -14.75
N PRO A 93 3.87 -4.97 -15.35
CA PRO A 93 4.37 -4.74 -16.71
C PRO A 93 3.22 -4.67 -17.73
N VAL A 94 3.31 -3.69 -18.64
CA VAL A 94 2.37 -3.49 -19.75
C VAL A 94 2.68 -4.39 -20.96
N SER A 95 3.89 -4.94 -21.02
CA SER A 95 4.32 -5.84 -22.08
C SER A 95 5.24 -6.94 -21.54
N PRO A 96 5.39 -8.06 -22.25
CA PRO A 96 6.36 -9.10 -21.89
C PRO A 96 7.80 -8.57 -21.78
N GLN A 97 8.17 -7.60 -22.62
CA GLN A 97 9.48 -6.96 -22.65
C GLN A 97 9.74 -6.08 -21.43
N ALA A 98 8.69 -5.46 -20.85
CA ALA A 98 8.79 -4.62 -19.65
C ALA A 98 8.95 -5.43 -18.34
N ARG A 99 9.02 -6.77 -18.41
CA ARG A 99 9.07 -7.64 -17.24
C ARG A 99 10.52 -7.85 -16.77
N GLY A 100 10.87 -7.18 -15.67
CA GLY A 100 12.18 -7.32 -15.02
C GLY A 100 12.30 -8.39 -13.93
N TRP A 101 11.19 -8.98 -13.45
CA TRP A 101 11.21 -9.96 -12.35
C TRP A 101 10.27 -11.14 -12.62
N ALA A 102 10.67 -12.31 -12.12
CA ALA A 102 9.85 -13.51 -12.17
C ALA A 102 8.53 -13.31 -11.42
N ARG A 103 7.45 -13.91 -11.93
CA ARG A 103 6.12 -13.93 -11.30
C ARG A 103 5.56 -12.55 -10.92
N THR A 104 5.97 -11.49 -11.62
CA THR A 104 5.31 -10.18 -11.53
C THR A 104 3.97 -10.23 -12.28
N PRO A 105 2.86 -9.81 -11.67
CA PRO A 105 1.56 -9.82 -12.36
C PRO A 105 1.55 -8.75 -13.46
N GLY A 106 1.18 -9.11 -14.68
CA GLY A 106 0.98 -8.12 -15.76
C GLY A 106 -0.45 -7.55 -15.77
N ILE A 107 -0.78 -6.76 -16.80
CA ILE A 107 -2.11 -6.12 -16.92
C ILE A 107 -2.80 -6.25 -18.29
N CYS A 108 -2.14 -6.73 -19.34
CA CYS A 108 -2.67 -6.65 -20.72
C CYS A 108 -3.56 -7.84 -21.16
N PRO A 109 -3.13 -9.11 -21.04
CA PRO A 109 -3.93 -10.27 -21.42
C PRO A 109 -5.25 -10.36 -20.64
N PRO A 110 -6.31 -10.94 -21.23
CA PRO A 110 -7.62 -11.08 -20.59
C PRO A 110 -7.60 -11.76 -19.22
N ALA A 111 -6.77 -12.79 -19.06
CA ALA A 111 -6.61 -13.49 -17.78
C ALA A 111 -6.02 -12.57 -16.68
N GLN A 112 -5.10 -11.69 -17.04
CA GLN A 112 -4.48 -10.73 -16.10
C GLN A 112 -5.48 -9.64 -15.71
N LEU A 113 -6.25 -9.13 -16.69
CA LEU A 113 -7.36 -8.21 -16.44
C LEU A 113 -8.42 -8.82 -15.52
N ALA A 114 -8.81 -10.07 -15.75
CA ALA A 114 -9.76 -10.79 -14.89
C ALA A 114 -9.23 -10.94 -13.45
N GLY A 115 -7.94 -11.27 -13.30
CA GLY A 115 -7.30 -11.31 -11.99
C GLY A 115 -7.35 -9.96 -11.26
N TRP A 116 -7.02 -8.86 -11.95
CA TRP A 116 -7.10 -7.52 -11.38
C TRP A 116 -8.53 -7.09 -11.04
N ARG A 117 -9.52 -7.47 -11.85
CA ARG A 117 -10.94 -7.22 -11.55
C ARG A 117 -11.39 -7.93 -10.27
N ASN A 118 -10.91 -9.15 -10.02
CA ASN A 118 -11.21 -9.86 -8.78
C ASN A 118 -10.55 -9.18 -7.56
N VAL A 119 -9.28 -8.75 -7.71
CA VAL A 119 -8.58 -7.97 -6.68
C VAL A 119 -9.36 -6.70 -6.33
N THR A 120 -9.76 -5.91 -7.34
CA THR A 120 -10.49 -4.66 -7.11
C THR A 120 -11.86 -4.91 -6.50
N ALA A 121 -12.61 -5.92 -6.98
CA ALA A 121 -13.92 -6.27 -6.44
C ALA A 121 -13.84 -6.64 -4.95
N ARG A 122 -12.86 -7.46 -4.54
CA ARG A 122 -12.67 -7.83 -3.14
C ARG A 122 -12.25 -6.67 -2.24
N CYS A 123 -11.43 -5.74 -2.73
CA CYS A 123 -11.06 -4.53 -1.98
C CYS A 123 -12.27 -3.62 -1.75
N ILE A 124 -13.12 -3.46 -2.77
CA ILE A 124 -14.33 -2.61 -2.71
C ILE A 124 -15.40 -3.24 -1.81
N ALA A 125 -15.60 -4.57 -1.91
CA ALA A 125 -16.61 -5.30 -1.16
C ALA A 125 -16.33 -5.40 0.35
N ARG A 126 -15.09 -5.13 0.78
CA ARG A 126 -14.73 -5.05 2.20
C ARG A 126 -14.63 -3.58 2.61
N PRO A 127 -15.75 -2.92 2.97
CA PRO A 127 -15.66 -1.65 3.69
C PRO A 127 -14.85 -1.91 4.97
N ALA A 128 -13.99 -0.96 5.34
CA ALA A 128 -13.22 -1.03 6.57
C ALA A 128 -14.21 -1.33 7.73
N ALA A 129 -14.14 -2.54 8.26
CA ALA A 129 -15.00 -2.99 9.35
C ALA A 129 -14.55 -2.31 10.63
N SER A 130 -15.00 -1.06 10.82
CA SER A 130 -15.18 -0.35 12.08
C SER A 130 -15.38 1.14 11.78
N THR A 131 -16.53 1.65 12.20
CA THR A 131 -16.83 3.08 12.40
C THR A 131 -17.44 3.84 11.21
N CYS A 132 -18.70 4.24 11.47
CA CYS A 132 -19.43 5.36 10.90
C CYS A 132 -20.24 5.10 9.62
N ASN A 133 -21.56 5.23 9.77
CA ASN A 133 -22.51 5.58 8.72
C ASN A 133 -21.88 6.59 7.75
N TYR A 134 -22.15 6.48 6.45
CA TYR A 134 -21.47 7.12 5.30
C TYR A 134 -20.32 6.29 4.71
N GLY A 135 -20.71 5.26 3.96
CA GLY A 135 -19.84 4.35 3.22
C GLY A 135 -18.88 5.04 2.26
N MET A 136 -17.59 5.01 2.60
CA MET A 136 -16.50 5.28 1.68
C MET A 136 -15.43 4.20 1.86
N SER A 137 -15.40 3.24 0.94
CA SER A 137 -14.40 2.18 0.88
C SER A 137 -13.12 2.70 0.21
N GLY A 138 -11.95 2.24 0.64
CA GLY A 138 -10.65 2.70 0.13
C GLY A 138 -10.50 2.57 -1.39
N ALA A 139 -9.69 3.45 -2.00
CA ALA A 139 -9.41 3.44 -3.43
C ALA A 139 -8.22 2.52 -3.75
N LEU A 140 -8.27 1.77 -4.85
CA LEU A 140 -7.15 0.98 -5.37
C LEU A 140 -6.66 1.59 -6.68
N ALA A 141 -5.40 2.01 -6.71
CA ALA A 141 -4.69 2.47 -7.90
C ALA A 141 -3.69 1.41 -8.35
N ILE A 142 -3.74 1.04 -9.63
CA ILE A 142 -2.77 0.10 -10.22
C ILE A 142 -1.67 0.91 -10.91
N ALA A 143 -0.44 0.81 -10.37
CA ALA A 143 0.67 1.73 -10.64
C ALA A 143 1.05 1.88 -12.12
N ALA A 144 0.91 0.83 -12.94
CA ALA A 144 1.41 0.88 -14.33
C ALA A 144 0.42 1.40 -15.37
N CYS A 145 -0.85 1.59 -15.01
CA CYS A 145 -1.88 2.04 -15.96
C CYS A 145 -2.41 3.44 -15.64
N GLY A 146 -2.00 4.05 -14.51
CA GLY A 146 -2.63 5.28 -14.01
C GLY A 146 -4.13 5.11 -13.70
N ARG A 147 -4.67 3.89 -13.84
CA ARG A 147 -6.09 3.59 -13.69
C ARG A 147 -6.41 3.44 -12.21
N ILE A 148 -7.22 4.36 -11.72
CA ILE A 148 -7.72 4.36 -10.35
C ILE A 148 -9.12 3.76 -10.36
N VAL A 149 -9.30 2.65 -9.65
CA VAL A 149 -10.61 2.00 -9.51
C VAL A 149 -11.26 2.51 -8.23
N ARG A 150 -12.47 3.08 -8.37
CA ARG A 150 -13.24 3.74 -7.30
C ARG A 150 -14.43 2.90 -6.88
N HIS A 151 -14.87 3.06 -5.63
CA HIS A 151 -16.15 2.51 -5.16
C HIS A 151 -17.32 3.13 -5.97
N PRO A 152 -18.40 2.39 -6.29
CA PRO A 152 -19.53 2.90 -7.07
C PRO A 152 -20.15 4.20 -6.55
N SER A 153 -20.22 4.39 -5.22
CA SER A 153 -20.69 5.63 -4.58
C SER A 153 -19.88 6.87 -4.96
N ASP A 154 -18.62 6.69 -5.32
CA ASP A 154 -17.67 7.76 -5.62
C ASP A 154 -17.58 8.04 -7.13
N GLN A 155 -18.14 7.14 -7.95
CA GLN A 155 -18.24 7.32 -9.41
C GLN A 155 -19.42 8.22 -9.78
N ALA A 156 -20.51 8.19 -9.01
CA ALA A 156 -21.73 8.94 -9.29
C ALA A 156 -21.65 10.45 -9.02
N ARG A 157 -20.55 10.96 -8.46
CA ARG A 157 -20.42 12.37 -7.99
C ARG A 157 -19.28 13.15 -8.66
N SER A 158 -18.71 12.63 -9.73
CA SER A 158 -17.63 13.28 -10.49
C SER A 158 -18.07 13.81 -11.86
N GLY A 159 -19.35 14.15 -12.01
CA GLY A 159 -19.90 14.89 -13.14
C GLY A 159 -19.96 16.39 -12.83
#